data_AF-A0A2E6C0D7-F1
#
_entry.id   AF-A0A2E6C0D7-F1
#
_cell.length_a   1.000
_cell.length_b   1.000
_cell.length_c   1.000
_cell.angle_alpha   90.00
_cell.angle_beta   90.00
_cell.angle_gamma   90.00
#
_symmetry.space_group_name_H-M   'P 1'
#
loop_
_entity.id
_entity.type
_entity.pdbx_description
1 polymer ?
#
loop_
_entity_poly.entity_id
_entity_poly.type
_entity_poly.pdbx_seq_one_letter_code
_entity_poly.pdbx_strand_id
1 'polypeptide(L)'
;MIQKGARDVHDPLLGLDIERLENEIQSYEEWLDERTDEAYKIAEVARKKGFDHSLEVEIPRASDLASRTEKLLIEHLEGAEVADDIRKLLAEFDRETTSIKMATIVAKRFRDNGYDLQKSIDVGLRVGLAILTEAVLVAPLEGISEVRLLPNLDGTQFLSIHFAGPIRAAGGTAQALAVLIGDMIRRELDVDAYKPSDDEVERVKEEFGLYRGNLQYRPPPEEV
;
A
#
# COMPACT_ATOMS: atom_id res chain seq x y z
N MET A 1 -50.61 0.46 -0.55
CA MET A 1 -50.39 -0.59 -1.57
C MET A 1 -49.03 -0.32 -2.21
N ILE A 2 -48.00 -1.06 -1.80
CA ILE A 2 -46.67 -0.95 -2.40
C ILE A 2 -46.66 -1.88 -3.61
N GLN A 3 -46.56 -1.32 -4.81
CA GLN A 3 -46.39 -2.11 -6.04
C GLN A 3 -45.07 -2.90 -5.95
N LYS A 4 -45.18 -4.22 -5.82
CA LYS A 4 -44.08 -5.14 -6.09
C LYS A 4 -43.84 -5.11 -7.61
N GLY A 5 -42.80 -4.42 -8.05
CA GLY A 5 -42.26 -4.58 -9.40
C GLY A 5 -41.85 -6.03 -9.64
N ALA A 6 -41.97 -6.48 -10.89
CA ALA A 6 -41.67 -7.85 -11.31
C ALA A 6 -40.26 -8.26 -10.87
N ARG A 7 -40.17 -9.25 -9.98
CA ARG A 7 -38.93 -9.94 -9.60
C ARG A 7 -38.81 -11.22 -10.44
N ASP A 8 -38.76 -11.08 -11.76
CA ASP A 8 -38.17 -12.12 -12.60
C ASP A 8 -36.68 -11.79 -12.75
N VAL A 9 -35.96 -11.90 -11.64
CA VAL A 9 -34.50 -11.91 -11.65
C VAL A 9 -34.13 -13.37 -11.77
N HIS A 10 -33.55 -13.74 -12.91
CA HIS A 10 -32.92 -15.05 -13.10
C HIS A 10 -31.91 -15.22 -11.96
N ASP A 11 -32.21 -16.06 -10.96
CA ASP A 11 -31.26 -16.39 -9.91
C ASP A 11 -30.16 -17.24 -10.57
N PRO A 12 -28.92 -16.72 -10.70
CA PRO A 12 -27.84 -17.45 -11.38
C PRO A 12 -27.44 -18.72 -10.62
N LEU A 13 -27.91 -18.88 -9.37
CA LEU A 13 -27.65 -20.03 -8.51
C LEU A 13 -28.72 -21.12 -8.63
N LEU A 14 -29.82 -20.86 -9.34
CA LEU A 14 -30.92 -21.81 -9.47
C LEU A 14 -30.48 -23.06 -10.26
N GLY A 15 -30.51 -24.23 -9.63
CA GLY A 15 -30.09 -25.50 -10.25
C GLY A 15 -28.60 -25.84 -10.08
N LEU A 16 -27.84 -24.99 -9.37
CA LEU A 16 -26.48 -25.33 -8.92
C LEU A 16 -26.53 -26.03 -7.56
N ASP A 17 -25.70 -27.06 -7.42
CA ASP A 17 -25.44 -27.70 -6.14
C ASP A 17 -24.35 -26.90 -5.41
N ILE A 18 -24.79 -25.86 -4.69
CA ILE A 18 -23.90 -24.90 -4.00
C ILE A 18 -23.04 -25.63 -2.97
N GLU A 19 -23.63 -26.54 -2.19
CA GLU A 19 -22.92 -27.29 -1.15
C GLU A 19 -21.81 -28.15 -1.75
N ARG A 20 -22.06 -28.83 -2.88
CA ARG A 20 -20.99 -29.56 -3.58
C ARG A 20 -19.88 -28.62 -4.07
N LEU A 21 -20.22 -27.49 -4.68
CA LEU A 21 -19.25 -26.54 -5.23
C LEU A 21 -18.39 -25.89 -4.13
N GLU A 22 -18.98 -25.52 -3.00
CA GLU A 22 -18.25 -24.99 -1.83
C GLU A 22 -17.27 -26.04 -1.28
N ASN A 23 -17.70 -27.30 -1.16
CA ASN A 23 -16.82 -28.40 -0.74
C ASN A 23 -15.69 -28.68 -1.74
N GLU A 24 -15.97 -28.60 -3.06
CA GLU A 24 -14.96 -28.74 -4.11
C GLU A 24 -13.91 -27.62 -4.03
N ILE A 25 -14.32 -26.37 -3.79
CA ILE A 25 -13.42 -25.22 -3.59
C ILE A 25 -12.55 -25.44 -2.35
N GLN A 26 -13.15 -25.81 -1.22
CA GLN A 26 -12.40 -26.06 0.01
C GLN A 26 -11.37 -27.18 -0.18
N SER A 27 -11.77 -28.30 -0.79
CA SER A 27 -10.85 -29.42 -1.07
C SER A 27 -9.70 -29.01 -2.00
N TYR A 28 -9.96 -28.12 -2.94
CA TYR A 28 -8.95 -27.60 -3.85
C TYR A 28 -7.97 -26.64 -3.16
N GLU A 29 -8.46 -25.75 -2.29
CA GLU A 29 -7.63 -24.86 -1.47
C GLU A 29 -6.72 -25.65 -0.52
N GLU A 30 -7.28 -26.64 0.19
CA GLU A 30 -6.53 -27.54 1.08
C GLU A 30 -5.43 -28.27 0.30
N TRP A 31 -5.76 -28.80 -0.89
CA TRP A 31 -4.77 -29.46 -1.75
C TRP A 31 -3.63 -28.51 -2.17
N LEU A 32 -3.93 -27.27 -2.54
CA LEU A 32 -2.90 -26.28 -2.89
C LEU A 32 -2.01 -25.93 -1.68
N ASP A 33 -2.60 -25.79 -0.50
CA ASP A 33 -1.89 -25.48 0.73
C ASP A 33 -0.92 -26.59 1.13
N GLU A 34 -1.38 -27.84 1.11
CA GLU A 34 -0.55 -29.01 1.42
C GLU A 34 0.65 -29.12 0.48
N ARG A 35 0.43 -28.96 -0.83
CA ARG A 35 1.49 -29.00 -1.84
C ARG A 35 2.48 -27.85 -1.70
N THR A 36 2.00 -26.68 -1.30
CA THR A 36 2.86 -25.54 -1.01
C THR A 36 3.74 -25.84 0.20
N ASP A 37 3.18 -26.41 1.27
CA ASP A 37 3.94 -26.77 2.47
C ASP A 37 5.00 -27.85 2.19
N GLU A 38 4.70 -28.84 1.34
CA GLU A 38 5.68 -29.81 0.86
C GLU A 38 6.88 -29.11 0.19
N ALA A 39 6.63 -28.12 -0.66
CA ALA A 39 7.68 -27.35 -1.32
C ALA A 39 8.53 -26.53 -0.34
N TYR A 40 7.90 -25.86 0.65
CA TYR A 40 8.62 -25.11 1.68
C TYR A 40 9.54 -26.00 2.52
N LYS A 41 9.09 -27.19 2.92
CA LYS A 41 9.92 -28.16 3.66
C LYS A 41 11.18 -28.53 2.89
N ILE A 42 11.08 -28.75 1.58
CA ILE A 42 12.22 -29.03 0.71
C ILE A 42 13.16 -27.82 0.65
N ALA A 43 12.61 -26.61 0.46
CA ALA A 43 13.38 -25.37 0.38
C ALA A 43 14.14 -25.08 1.68
N GLU A 44 13.51 -25.26 2.85
CA GLU A 44 14.16 -25.06 4.15
C GLU A 44 15.35 -26.01 4.36
N VAL A 45 15.21 -27.29 4.00
CA VAL A 45 16.31 -28.26 4.08
C VAL A 45 17.45 -27.87 3.14
N ALA A 46 17.14 -27.30 1.97
CA ALA A 46 18.15 -26.82 1.05
C ALA A 46 18.88 -25.57 1.59
N ARG A 47 18.13 -24.53 2.02
CA ARG A 47 18.70 -23.27 2.53
C ARG A 47 19.61 -23.48 3.74
N LYS A 48 19.24 -24.40 4.65
CA LYS A 48 20.05 -24.77 5.82
C LYS A 48 21.43 -25.36 5.50
N LYS A 49 21.70 -25.75 4.25
CA LYS A 49 23.04 -26.22 3.83
C LYS A 49 24.06 -25.09 3.67
N GLY A 50 23.62 -23.83 3.65
CA GLY A 50 24.52 -22.67 3.60
C GLY A 50 25.20 -22.44 2.25
N PHE A 51 24.60 -22.89 1.16
CA PHE A 51 25.09 -22.63 -0.21
C PHE A 51 24.52 -21.34 -0.82
N ASP A 52 23.50 -20.75 -0.19
CA ASP A 52 22.80 -19.54 -0.64
C ASP A 52 23.07 -18.35 0.30
N HIS A 53 22.64 -17.15 -0.09
CA HIS A 53 22.83 -15.90 0.66
C HIS A 53 22.10 -15.87 2.01
N SER A 54 21.04 -16.66 2.17
CA SER A 54 20.29 -16.79 3.42
C SER A 54 20.09 -18.27 3.78
N LEU A 55 20.17 -18.56 5.07
CA LEU A 55 19.90 -19.88 5.66
C LEU A 55 18.40 -20.19 5.78
N GLU A 56 17.55 -19.20 5.50
CA GLU A 56 16.09 -19.28 5.60
C GLU A 56 15.43 -19.02 4.24
N VAL A 57 14.17 -19.43 4.11
CA VAL A 57 13.38 -19.16 2.89
C VAL A 57 12.96 -17.70 2.90
N GLU A 58 13.43 -16.93 1.91
CA GLU A 58 13.25 -15.47 1.84
C GLU A 58 11.85 -15.05 1.34
N ILE A 59 11.06 -15.96 0.79
CA ILE A 59 9.69 -15.67 0.32
C ILE A 59 8.72 -16.15 1.42
N PRO A 60 8.10 -15.25 2.20
CA PRO A 60 7.19 -15.66 3.27
C PRO A 60 5.79 -16.00 2.72
N ARG A 61 5.13 -16.99 3.33
CA ARG A 61 3.70 -17.24 3.08
C ARG A 61 2.84 -16.13 3.66
N ALA A 62 1.74 -15.77 3.01
CA ALA A 62 0.72 -14.89 3.57
C ALA A 62 -0.66 -15.33 3.07
N SER A 63 -1.65 -15.36 3.96
CA SER A 63 -3.00 -15.84 3.65
C SER A 63 -3.90 -14.78 3.01
N ASP A 64 -3.72 -13.53 3.39
CA ASP A 64 -4.58 -12.42 2.97
C ASP A 64 -3.81 -11.11 2.78
N LEU A 65 -4.51 -10.08 2.28
CA LEU A 65 -3.94 -8.74 2.05
C LEU A 65 -3.32 -8.15 3.32
N ALA A 66 -3.98 -8.33 4.46
CA ALA A 66 -3.52 -7.83 5.75
C ALA A 66 -2.17 -8.45 6.14
N SER A 67 -2.06 -9.78 6.06
CA SER A 67 -0.83 -10.52 6.34
C SER A 67 0.27 -10.18 5.34
N ARG A 68 -0.07 -10.01 4.05
CA ARG A 68 0.91 -9.58 3.04
C ARG A 68 1.46 -8.21 3.35
N THR A 69 0.60 -7.26 3.73
CA THR A 69 1.00 -5.89 4.07
C THR A 69 1.97 -5.87 5.26
N GLU A 70 1.63 -6.58 6.33
CA GLU A 70 2.47 -6.66 7.52
C GLU A 70 3.82 -7.32 7.24
N LYS A 71 3.81 -8.44 6.51
CA LYS A 71 5.04 -9.17 6.13
C LYS A 71 5.92 -8.38 5.17
N LEU A 72 5.31 -7.66 4.22
CA LEU A 72 6.03 -6.82 3.27
C LEU A 72 6.80 -5.70 3.99
N LEU A 73 6.23 -5.15 5.07
CA LEU A 73 6.78 -3.99 5.77
C LEU A 73 7.42 -4.35 7.12
N ILE A 74 7.78 -5.62 7.34
CA ILE A 74 8.26 -6.12 8.63
C ILE A 74 9.41 -5.28 9.21
N GLU A 75 10.37 -4.88 8.36
CA GLU A 75 11.52 -4.05 8.75
C GLU A 75 11.15 -2.60 9.09
N HIS A 76 10.04 -2.11 8.54
CA HIS A 76 9.58 -0.73 8.75
C HIS A 76 8.64 -0.62 9.96
N LEU A 77 7.88 -1.68 10.24
CA LEU A 77 6.88 -1.72 11.30
C LEU A 77 7.48 -1.90 12.70
N GLU A 78 8.74 -2.30 12.84
CA GLU A 78 9.44 -2.42 14.15
C GLU A 78 8.61 -3.22 15.19
N GLY A 79 7.98 -4.30 14.75
CA GLY A 79 7.12 -5.17 15.58
C GLY A 79 5.69 -4.67 15.77
N ALA A 80 5.30 -3.57 15.14
CA ALA A 80 3.95 -3.06 15.20
C ALA A 80 3.00 -3.90 14.34
N GLU A 81 2.07 -4.60 15.00
CA GLU A 81 1.06 -5.41 14.34
C GLU A 81 0.01 -4.49 13.68
N VAL A 82 -0.27 -4.74 12.41
CA VAL A 82 -1.23 -3.96 11.60
C VAL A 82 -2.26 -4.85 10.91
N ALA A 83 -2.01 -6.16 10.80
CA ALA A 83 -2.87 -7.05 10.02
C ALA A 83 -4.32 -7.08 10.55
N ASP A 84 -4.52 -7.20 11.86
CA ASP A 84 -5.87 -7.26 12.44
C ASP A 84 -6.64 -5.95 12.29
N ASP A 85 -5.96 -4.81 12.37
CA ASP A 85 -6.57 -3.50 12.18
C ASP A 85 -6.96 -3.28 10.72
N ILE A 86 -6.13 -3.75 9.77
CA ILE A 86 -6.46 -3.76 8.34
C ILE A 86 -7.70 -4.63 8.09
N ARG A 87 -7.79 -5.83 8.67
CA ARG A 87 -8.96 -6.71 8.52
C ARG A 87 -10.25 -6.07 9.03
N LYS A 88 -10.19 -5.45 10.22
CA LYS A 88 -11.34 -4.74 10.81
C LYS A 88 -11.81 -3.62 9.89
N LEU A 89 -10.89 -2.81 9.37
CA LEU A 89 -11.26 -1.70 8.48
C LEU A 89 -11.79 -2.18 7.12
N LEU A 90 -11.20 -3.23 6.53
CA LEU A 90 -11.69 -3.81 5.27
C LEU A 90 -13.08 -4.44 5.39
N ALA A 91 -13.50 -4.83 6.59
CA ALA A 91 -14.86 -5.32 6.82
C ALA A 91 -15.91 -4.18 6.78
N GLU A 92 -15.49 -2.94 6.99
CA GLU A 92 -16.37 -1.77 7.07
C GLU A 92 -16.25 -0.84 5.85
N PHE A 93 -15.07 -0.76 5.23
CA PHE A 93 -14.74 0.19 4.19
C PHE A 93 -14.12 -0.49 2.97
N ASP A 94 -14.16 0.20 1.83
CA ASP A 94 -13.41 -0.21 0.65
C ASP A 94 -11.89 -0.10 0.89
N ARG A 95 -11.12 -0.68 -0.03
CA ARG A 95 -9.65 -0.75 0.09
C ARG A 95 -9.03 0.63 0.08
N GLU A 96 -9.53 1.52 -0.78
CA GLU A 96 -9.03 2.87 -0.96
C GLU A 96 -9.23 3.70 0.33
N THR A 97 -10.43 3.68 0.92
CA THR A 97 -10.69 4.36 2.20
C THR A 97 -9.91 3.71 3.35
N THR A 98 -9.83 2.37 3.36
CA THR A 98 -9.04 1.64 4.36
C THR A 98 -7.58 2.03 4.31
N SER A 99 -6.99 2.17 3.12
CA SER A 99 -5.59 2.56 2.97
C SER A 99 -5.28 3.92 3.59
N ILE A 100 -6.14 4.91 3.34
CA ILE A 100 -5.98 6.28 3.87
C ILE A 100 -6.14 6.27 5.38
N LYS A 101 -7.20 5.62 5.89
CA LYS A 101 -7.45 5.52 7.34
C LYS A 101 -6.31 4.81 8.06
N MET A 102 -5.89 3.66 7.56
CA MET A 102 -4.83 2.88 8.19
C MET A 102 -3.51 3.63 8.17
N ALA A 103 -3.16 4.29 7.07
CA ALA A 103 -1.95 5.10 6.99
C ALA A 103 -1.91 6.20 8.07
N THR A 104 -3.02 6.92 8.26
CA THR A 104 -3.14 7.94 9.30
C THR A 104 -3.09 7.34 10.71
N ILE A 105 -3.80 6.23 10.95
CA ILE A 105 -3.81 5.53 12.24
C ILE A 105 -2.39 5.06 12.61
N VAL A 106 -1.68 4.42 11.67
CA VAL A 106 -0.32 3.94 11.91
C VAL A 106 0.63 5.10 12.16
N ALA A 107 0.58 6.16 11.35
CA ALA A 107 1.43 7.32 11.55
C ALA A 107 1.23 7.94 12.94
N LYS A 108 -0.03 8.10 13.36
CA LYS A 108 -0.37 8.61 14.69
C LYS A 108 0.09 7.67 15.80
N ARG A 109 -0.15 6.36 15.66
CA ARG A 109 0.28 5.35 16.63
C ARG A 109 1.80 5.35 16.83
N PHE A 110 2.57 5.47 15.76
CA PHE A 110 4.03 5.60 15.84
C PHE A 110 4.43 6.89 16.55
N ARG A 111 3.75 8.00 16.24
CA ARG A 111 4.02 9.27 16.91
C ARG A 111 3.75 9.19 18.42
N ASP A 112 2.63 8.61 18.81
CA ASP A 112 2.21 8.44 20.20
C ASP A 112 3.14 7.47 20.97
N ASN A 113 3.73 6.50 20.27
CA ASN A 113 4.72 5.57 20.81
C ASN A 113 6.14 6.17 20.94
N GLY A 114 6.32 7.46 20.64
CA GLY A 114 7.57 8.18 20.86
C GLY A 114 8.55 8.16 19.69
N TYR A 115 8.16 7.65 18.53
CA TYR A 115 8.98 7.76 17.32
C TYR A 115 9.05 9.21 16.82
N ASP A 116 10.13 9.51 16.09
CA ASP A 116 10.27 10.82 15.45
C ASP A 116 9.18 11.02 14.38
N LEU A 117 8.93 12.29 14.08
CA LEU A 117 7.85 12.68 13.19
C LEU A 117 8.08 12.16 11.76
N GLN A 118 9.33 12.16 11.29
CA GLN A 118 9.69 11.69 9.96
C GLN A 118 9.45 10.18 9.82
N LYS A 119 9.94 9.36 10.76
CA LYS A 119 9.68 7.91 10.78
C LYS A 119 8.19 7.59 10.83
N SER A 120 7.44 8.29 11.69
CA SER A 120 6.00 8.10 11.83
C SER A 120 5.26 8.31 10.50
N ILE A 121 5.62 9.36 9.76
CA ILE A 121 5.04 9.65 8.44
C ILE A 121 5.46 8.60 7.40
N ASP A 122 6.75 8.23 7.36
CA ASP A 122 7.28 7.22 6.43
C ASP A 122 6.55 5.88 6.57
N VAL A 123 6.43 5.36 7.80
CA VAL A 123 5.75 4.08 8.04
C VAL A 123 4.28 4.16 7.65
N GLY A 124 3.58 5.24 7.99
CA GLY A 124 2.18 5.44 7.60
C GLY A 124 2.00 5.46 6.08
N LEU A 125 2.84 6.19 5.35
CA LEU A 125 2.83 6.24 3.88
C LEU A 125 3.04 4.86 3.27
N ARG A 126 4.02 4.09 3.77
CA ARG A 126 4.31 2.75 3.27
C ARG A 126 3.15 1.79 3.51
N VAL A 127 2.52 1.82 4.68
CA VAL A 127 1.35 0.99 4.99
C VAL A 127 0.19 1.33 4.06
N GLY A 128 -0.13 2.62 3.89
CA GLY A 128 -1.20 3.03 2.97
C GLY A 128 -0.95 2.58 1.54
N LEU A 129 0.28 2.79 1.03
CA LEU A 129 0.64 2.38 -0.32
C LEU A 129 0.65 0.85 -0.48
N ALA A 130 1.06 0.10 0.53
CA ALA A 130 1.02 -1.36 0.52
C ALA A 130 -0.41 -1.89 0.41
N ILE A 131 -1.35 -1.34 1.18
CA ILE A 131 -2.76 -1.73 1.10
C ILE A 131 -3.33 -1.45 -0.30
N LEU A 132 -3.04 -0.27 -0.87
CA LEU A 132 -3.51 0.11 -2.22
C LEU A 132 -2.97 -0.79 -3.32
N THR A 133 -1.72 -1.21 -3.19
CA THR A 133 -1.03 -2.07 -4.17
C THR A 133 -1.18 -3.56 -3.87
N GLU A 134 -2.15 -3.90 -3.02
CA GLU A 134 -2.47 -5.25 -2.55
C GLU A 134 -1.30 -6.00 -1.89
N ALA A 135 -0.26 -5.26 -1.51
CA ALA A 135 1.04 -5.74 -1.08
C ALA A 135 1.67 -6.74 -2.07
N VAL A 136 1.43 -6.54 -3.37
CA VAL A 136 2.02 -7.33 -4.46
C VAL A 136 3.13 -6.57 -5.18
N LEU A 137 3.13 -5.24 -5.08
CA LEU A 137 4.09 -4.38 -5.78
C LEU A 137 5.23 -3.95 -4.85
N VAL A 138 6.40 -3.67 -5.45
CA VAL A 138 7.59 -3.19 -4.74
C VAL A 138 7.50 -1.70 -4.35
N ALA A 139 6.48 -0.99 -4.82
CA ALA A 139 6.32 0.45 -4.62
C ALA A 139 6.38 0.93 -3.15
N PRO A 140 5.81 0.21 -2.16
CA PRO A 140 5.93 0.58 -0.74
C PRO A 140 7.35 0.43 -0.17
N LEU A 141 8.20 -0.37 -0.80
CA LEU A 141 9.59 -0.58 -0.39
C LEU A 141 10.53 0.33 -1.15
N GLU A 142 10.51 0.25 -2.48
CA GLU A 142 11.48 0.90 -3.37
C GLU A 142 10.94 2.15 -4.05
N GLY A 143 9.63 2.37 -4.05
CA GLY A 143 9.01 3.52 -4.69
C GLY A 143 9.15 4.80 -3.87
N ILE A 144 9.18 4.69 -2.54
CA ILE A 144 9.45 5.79 -1.61
C ILE A 144 10.90 5.66 -1.13
N SER A 145 11.79 6.49 -1.67
CA SER A 145 13.20 6.48 -1.29
C SER A 145 13.44 7.11 0.07
N GLU A 146 12.75 8.22 0.34
CA GLU A 146 12.94 8.99 1.58
C GLU A 146 11.73 9.87 1.83
N VAL A 147 11.47 10.13 3.11
CA VAL A 147 10.53 11.15 3.57
C VAL A 147 11.31 12.17 4.38
N ARG A 148 11.10 13.46 4.14
CA ARG A 148 11.77 14.55 4.85
C ARG A 148 10.78 15.61 5.31
N LEU A 149 11.14 16.31 6.37
CA LEU A 149 10.49 17.56 6.79
C LEU A 149 11.43 18.72 6.46
N LEU A 150 11.01 19.56 5.52
CA LEU A 150 11.81 20.68 5.03
C LEU A 150 11.17 22.02 5.46
N PRO A 151 11.97 23.07 5.68
CA PRO A 151 11.45 24.38 6.02
C PRO A 151 10.92 25.12 4.77
N ASN A 152 9.77 25.77 4.91
CA ASN A 152 9.29 26.83 4.03
C ASN A 152 10.07 28.13 4.28
N LEU A 153 9.94 29.11 3.37
CA LEU A 153 10.57 30.43 3.50
C LEU A 153 10.12 31.23 4.74
N ASP A 154 8.91 30.98 5.24
CA ASP A 154 8.38 31.59 6.45
C ASP A 154 8.76 30.86 7.74
N GLY A 155 9.56 29.79 7.63
CA GLY A 155 10.05 28.99 8.75
C GLY A 155 9.13 27.85 9.19
N THR A 156 7.93 27.70 8.61
CA THR A 156 7.09 26.51 8.89
C THR A 156 7.67 25.27 8.21
N GLN A 157 7.33 24.07 8.69
CA GLN A 157 7.82 22.82 8.06
C GLN A 157 6.74 22.18 7.20
N PHE A 158 7.15 21.62 6.06
CA PHE A 158 6.29 20.86 5.17
C PHE A 158 6.83 19.43 4.91
N LEU A 159 5.94 18.54 4.51
CA LEU A 159 6.27 17.16 4.13
C LEU A 159 6.82 17.11 2.69
N SER A 160 8.04 16.60 2.53
CA SER A 160 8.64 16.25 1.24
C SER A 160 8.74 14.73 1.09
N ILE A 161 8.15 14.18 0.03
CA ILE A 161 8.21 12.74 -0.28
C ILE A 161 9.09 12.55 -1.51
N HIS A 162 10.18 11.81 -1.36
CA HIS A 162 11.12 11.54 -2.45
C HIS A 162 10.76 10.20 -3.10
N PHE A 163 10.09 10.27 -4.26
CA PHE A 163 9.80 9.09 -5.06
C PHE A 163 11.01 8.66 -5.91
N ALA A 164 11.23 7.35 -6.01
CA ALA A 164 12.24 6.76 -6.91
C ALA A 164 11.57 6.10 -8.13
N GLY A 165 12.36 5.83 -9.17
CA GLY A 165 11.90 5.23 -10.43
C GLY A 165 10.96 4.02 -10.29
N PRO A 166 11.20 3.07 -9.36
CA PRO A 166 10.30 1.93 -9.12
C PRO A 166 8.85 2.30 -8.78
N ILE A 167 8.57 3.54 -8.34
CA ILE A 167 7.20 4.03 -8.09
C ILE A 167 6.31 3.90 -9.34
N ARG A 168 6.88 3.85 -10.54
CA ARG A 168 6.15 3.63 -11.80
C ARG A 168 5.39 2.30 -11.81
N ALA A 169 5.90 1.27 -11.13
CA ALA A 169 5.25 -0.03 -11.04
C ALA A 169 3.90 0.03 -10.30
N ALA A 170 3.70 1.02 -9.41
CA ALA A 170 2.46 1.22 -8.67
C ALA A 170 1.27 1.63 -9.56
N GLY A 171 1.55 2.21 -10.73
CA GLY A 171 0.54 2.84 -11.58
C GLY A 171 0.09 4.22 -11.10
N GLY A 172 -0.57 4.96 -11.99
CA GLY A 172 -0.96 6.36 -11.73
C GLY A 172 -1.94 6.54 -10.56
N THR A 173 -2.84 5.59 -10.35
CA THR A 173 -3.81 5.64 -9.23
C THR A 173 -3.11 5.58 -7.88
N ALA A 174 -2.20 4.62 -7.69
CA ALA A 174 -1.45 4.49 -6.44
C ALA A 174 -0.51 5.67 -6.21
N GLN A 175 0.08 6.23 -7.28
CA GLN A 175 0.89 7.45 -7.21
C GLN A 175 0.06 8.66 -6.74
N ALA A 176 -1.12 8.87 -7.32
CA ALA A 176 -2.01 9.96 -6.92
C ALA A 176 -2.48 9.81 -5.47
N LEU A 177 -2.85 8.58 -5.08
CA LEU A 177 -3.27 8.30 -3.71
C LEU A 177 -2.11 8.39 -2.70
N ALA A 178 -0.87 8.11 -3.09
CA ALA A 178 0.28 8.33 -2.22
C ALA A 178 0.43 9.81 -1.83
N VAL A 179 0.19 10.73 -2.77
CA VAL A 179 0.18 12.17 -2.50
C VAL A 179 -0.98 12.53 -1.55
N LEU A 180 -2.18 11.98 -1.78
CA LEU A 180 -3.33 12.20 -0.90
C LEU A 180 -3.09 11.67 0.51
N ILE A 181 -2.51 10.47 0.66
CA ILE A 181 -2.17 9.89 1.96
C ILE A 181 -1.15 10.77 2.68
N GLY A 182 -0.14 11.26 1.96
CA GLY A 182 0.83 12.22 2.52
C GLY A 182 0.15 13.47 3.06
N ASP A 183 -0.79 14.05 2.30
CA ASP A 183 -1.56 15.21 2.72
C ASP A 183 -2.47 14.92 3.93
N MET A 184 -3.04 13.72 4.03
CA MET A 184 -3.86 13.31 5.17
C MET A 184 -3.02 13.10 6.44
N ILE A 185 -1.87 12.43 6.33
CA ILE A 185 -0.97 12.20 7.47
C ILE A 185 -0.39 13.53 7.96
N ARG A 186 0.10 14.38 7.05
CA ARG A 186 0.73 15.66 7.45
C ARG A 186 -0.28 16.57 8.17
N ARG A 187 -1.56 16.56 7.79
CA ARG A 187 -2.62 17.26 8.52
C ARG A 187 -2.89 16.66 9.89
N GLU A 188 -2.94 15.34 10.01
CA GLU A 188 -3.16 14.67 11.31
C GLU A 188 -2.02 14.95 12.29
N LEU A 189 -0.79 15.08 11.80
CA LEU A 189 0.40 15.30 12.61
C LEU A 189 0.86 16.76 12.67
N ASP A 190 -0.02 17.70 12.29
CA ASP A 190 0.18 19.15 12.39
C ASP A 190 1.42 19.69 11.64
N VAL A 191 1.67 19.14 10.46
CA VAL A 191 2.69 19.62 9.51
C VAL A 191 2.04 20.53 8.47
N ASP A 192 2.66 21.68 8.23
CA ASP A 192 2.13 22.72 7.34
C ASP A 192 2.18 22.27 5.87
N ALA A 193 1.42 22.97 5.02
CA ALA A 193 1.46 22.79 3.58
C ALA A 193 2.79 23.32 3.01
N TYR A 194 3.20 22.71 1.89
CA TYR A 194 4.30 23.22 1.08
C TYR A 194 3.89 24.54 0.42
N LYS A 195 4.76 25.55 0.51
CA LYS A 195 4.58 26.88 -0.09
C LYS A 195 5.68 27.11 -1.12
N PRO A 196 5.47 26.68 -2.38
CA PRO A 196 6.50 26.78 -3.41
C PRO A 196 6.82 28.23 -3.74
N SER A 197 8.09 28.48 -4.07
CA SER A 197 8.53 29.70 -4.75
C SER A 197 8.26 29.63 -6.25
N ASP A 198 8.24 30.79 -6.92
CA ASP A 198 8.08 30.86 -8.36
C ASP A 198 9.19 30.08 -9.10
N ASP A 199 10.43 30.15 -8.62
CA ASP A 199 11.57 29.42 -9.19
C ASP A 199 11.37 27.89 -9.09
N GLU A 200 10.79 27.39 -8.00
CA GLU A 200 10.49 25.96 -7.84
C GLU A 200 9.37 25.51 -8.78
N VAL A 201 8.33 26.33 -8.95
CA VAL A 201 7.24 26.04 -9.90
C VAL A 201 7.78 26.00 -11.33
N GLU A 202 8.55 27.02 -11.74
CA GLU A 202 9.11 27.07 -13.09
C GLU A 202 10.11 25.95 -13.36
N ARG A 203 10.89 25.55 -12.35
CA ARG A 203 11.77 24.37 -12.44
C ARG A 203 10.98 23.09 -12.71
N VAL A 204 9.87 22.86 -12.01
CA VAL A 204 9.04 21.65 -12.23
C VAL A 204 8.44 21.65 -13.64
N LYS A 205 8.00 22.81 -14.14
CA LYS A 205 7.54 22.95 -15.53
C LYS A 205 8.62 22.58 -16.54
N GLU A 206 9.86 23.02 -16.32
CA GLU A 206 11.00 22.66 -17.17
C GLU A 206 11.31 21.16 -17.09
N GLU A 207 11.37 20.57 -15.89
CA GLU A 207 11.62 19.14 -15.68
C GLU A 207 10.58 18.25 -16.39
N PHE A 208 9.29 18.59 -16.26
CA PHE A 208 8.22 17.89 -16.98
C PHE A 208 8.31 18.08 -18.50
N GLY A 209 8.74 19.26 -18.95
CA GLY A 209 9.02 19.54 -20.36
C GLY A 209 10.11 18.63 -20.93
N LEU A 210 11.21 18.43 -20.19
CA LEU A 210 12.33 17.58 -20.59
C LEU A 210 11.99 16.08 -20.51
N TYR A 211 11.20 15.66 -19.51
CA TYR A 211 10.83 14.25 -19.31
C TYR A 211 9.58 13.80 -20.09
N ARG A 212 8.96 14.71 -20.84
CA ARG A 212 7.61 14.57 -21.45
C ARG A 212 7.38 13.31 -22.30
N GLY A 213 8.43 12.78 -22.93
CA GLY A 213 8.35 11.59 -23.79
C GLY A 213 7.87 10.34 -23.07
N ASN A 214 8.16 10.24 -21.76
CA ASN A 214 7.91 9.05 -20.95
C ASN A 214 6.57 9.04 -20.21
N LEU A 215 5.79 10.12 -20.31
CA LEU A 215 4.52 10.29 -19.60
C LEU A 215 3.35 9.71 -20.39
N GLN A 216 2.43 9.05 -19.68
CA GLN A 216 1.16 8.57 -20.24
C GLN A 216 0.20 9.73 -20.54
N TYR A 217 0.20 10.75 -19.67
CA TYR A 217 -0.49 12.02 -19.85
C TYR A 217 0.52 13.15 -19.90
N ARG A 218 0.37 14.09 -20.84
CA ARG A 218 1.36 15.15 -21.12
C ARG A 218 0.75 16.52 -20.81
N PRO A 219 0.70 16.93 -19.52
CA PRO A 219 0.06 18.18 -19.14
C PRO A 219 0.69 19.38 -19.87
N PRO A 220 -0.09 20.40 -20.24
CA PRO A 220 0.43 21.70 -20.61
C PRO A 220 1.09 22.39 -19.40
N PRO A 221 2.00 23.36 -19.60
CA PRO A 221 2.67 24.07 -18.51
C PRO A 221 1.75 24.81 -17.53
N GLU A 222 0.50 25.08 -17.89
CA GLU A 222 -0.47 25.72 -16.99
C GLU A 222 -1.13 24.73 -16.02
N GLU A 223 -1.09 23.43 -16.32
CA GLU A 223 -1.57 22.37 -15.41
C GLU A 223 -0.48 21.87 -14.45
N VAL A 224 0.80 22.17 -14.76
CA VAL A 224 1.98 21.84 -13.94
C VAL A 224 2.27 22.98 -12.97
#